data_AF-S9X732-F1
#
_entry.id   AF-S9X732-F1
#
_cell.length_a   1.000
_cell.length_b   1.000
_cell.length_c   1.000
_cell.angle_alpha   90.00
_cell.angle_beta   90.00
_cell.angle_gamma   90.00
#
_symmetry.space_group_name_H-M   'P 1'
#
loop_
_entity.id
_entity.type
_entity.pdbx_description
1 polymer ?
#
loop_
_entity_poly.entity_id
_entity_poly.type
_entity_poly.pdbx_seq_one_letter_code
_entity_poly.pdbx_strand_id
1 'polypeptide(L)'
;MGSRVNLKENETKENVPEEFEGIKPITSPKMEGPCTISIFTPSIRNVTKADEKAISNTNFITTNVYVNMFHGIINRSLKTKARTLGLPISFSKPASTKALYAQFPPICVHSRSSEVTKGFPLVYFPDDLSKHDVSDEDWKSFIHDINMACSFSEVALLGSGSLVGLVSLGVSRFIISYYIEKYVDNVRFPVVRGFIELWNKNFFHQRKIHVFFLNPDEVAEQKSRAIEMYQKQKGSTGVFSKMISKRQWNKQHHHISDSGHSRMLIVSFDSTGMPFVP
;
A
#
# COMPACT_ATOMS: atom_id res chain seq x y z
N MET A 1 -8.04 -78.70 30.68
CA MET A 1 -8.71 -78.59 29.37
C MET A 1 -9.16 -77.14 29.24
N GLY A 2 -8.43 -76.31 28.49
CA GLY A 2 -8.85 -75.80 27.17
C GLY A 2 -9.80 -74.59 27.35
N SER A 3 -9.61 -73.39 26.81
CA SER A 3 -8.96 -72.99 25.56
C SER A 3 -8.54 -71.52 25.62
N ARG A 4 -7.38 -71.20 25.04
CA ARG A 4 -6.96 -69.83 24.72
C ARG A 4 -7.45 -69.48 23.32
N VAL A 5 -8.16 -68.35 23.19
CA VAL A 5 -8.57 -67.78 21.91
C VAL A 5 -7.47 -66.82 21.45
N ASN A 6 -6.84 -67.12 20.31
CA ASN A 6 -5.88 -66.24 19.65
C ASN A 6 -6.63 -65.26 18.74
N LEU A 7 -6.53 -63.96 19.03
CA LEU A 7 -6.90 -62.88 18.11
C LEU A 7 -5.71 -62.64 17.17
N LYS A 8 -5.91 -62.90 15.88
CA LYS A 8 -4.96 -62.52 14.82
C LYS A 8 -5.22 -61.07 14.41
N GLU A 9 -4.18 -60.26 14.45
CA GLU A 9 -4.08 -58.94 13.83
C GLU A 9 -4.23 -59.05 12.30
N ASN A 10 -5.11 -58.24 11.73
CA ASN A 10 -5.15 -57.95 10.30
C ASN A 10 -4.79 -56.48 10.13
N GLU A 11 -3.50 -56.21 9.87
CA GLU A 11 -3.05 -54.89 9.45
C GLU A 11 -3.54 -54.62 8.02
N THR A 12 -4.39 -53.61 7.88
CA THR A 12 -4.85 -53.10 6.59
C THR A 12 -3.82 -52.09 6.12
N LYS A 13 -3.07 -52.41 5.05
CA LYS A 13 -2.13 -51.47 4.42
C LYS A 13 -2.90 -50.31 3.81
N GLU A 14 -2.88 -49.19 4.51
CA GLU A 14 -3.41 -47.91 4.04
C GLU A 14 -2.45 -47.35 2.98
N ASN A 15 -2.93 -47.27 1.73
CA ASN A 15 -2.20 -46.62 0.64
C ASN A 15 -2.14 -45.12 0.93
N VAL A 16 -0.95 -44.64 1.29
CA VAL A 16 -0.64 -43.22 1.44
C VAL A 16 -0.67 -42.58 0.04
N PRO A 17 -1.52 -41.57 -0.21
CA PRO A 17 -1.53 -40.88 -1.50
C PRO A 17 -0.23 -40.09 -1.66
N GLU A 18 0.35 -40.17 -2.86
CA GLU A 18 1.53 -39.41 -3.28
C GLU A 18 1.38 -37.93 -2.93
N GLU A 19 2.37 -37.44 -2.17
CA GLU A 19 2.59 -36.02 -1.91
C GLU A 19 2.59 -35.26 -3.24
N PHE A 20 1.52 -34.48 -3.48
CA PHE A 20 1.57 -33.38 -4.42
C PHE A 20 2.75 -32.49 -4.01
N GLU A 21 3.80 -32.43 -4.84
CA GLU A 21 4.90 -31.49 -4.70
C GLU A 21 4.32 -30.07 -4.57
N GLY A 22 4.22 -29.63 -3.32
CA GLY A 22 3.61 -28.38 -2.95
C GLY A 22 4.37 -27.24 -3.61
N ILE A 23 3.62 -26.42 -4.34
CA ILE A 23 4.04 -25.10 -4.78
C ILE A 23 4.69 -24.42 -3.57
N LYS A 24 6.03 -24.28 -3.60
CA LYS A 24 6.77 -23.62 -2.52
C LYS A 24 6.11 -22.25 -2.32
N PRO A 25 5.63 -21.93 -1.10
CA PRO A 25 5.03 -20.62 -0.86
C PRO A 25 6.06 -19.58 -1.29
N ILE A 26 5.67 -18.69 -2.20
CA ILE A 26 6.50 -17.57 -2.63
C ILE A 26 6.79 -16.79 -1.35
N THR A 27 7.97 -16.98 -0.80
CA THR A 27 8.45 -16.21 0.33
C THR A 27 8.52 -14.77 -0.14
N SER A 28 7.58 -13.95 0.35
CA SER A 28 7.57 -12.52 0.05
C SER A 28 8.96 -11.96 0.33
N PRO A 29 9.53 -11.15 -0.59
CA PRO A 29 10.82 -10.53 -0.33
C PRO A 29 10.72 -9.72 0.96
N LYS A 30 11.66 -9.95 1.88
CA LYS A 30 11.80 -9.16 3.11
C LYS A 30 12.27 -7.76 2.73
N MET A 31 11.34 -6.91 2.28
CA MET A 31 11.56 -5.47 2.12
C MET A 31 11.30 -4.74 3.44
N GLU A 32 11.77 -5.31 4.56
CA GLU A 32 11.70 -4.68 5.88
C GLU A 32 12.84 -3.65 5.97
N GLY A 33 12.58 -2.45 5.43
CA GLY A 33 13.54 -1.35 5.46
C GLY A 33 12.95 -0.03 4.97
N PRO A 34 13.56 1.11 5.33
CA PRO A 34 13.13 2.41 4.80
C PRO A 34 13.23 2.40 3.28
N CYS A 35 12.24 3.01 2.61
CA CYS A 35 12.23 3.15 1.15
C CYS A 35 13.56 3.78 0.68
N THR A 36 14.40 2.98 0.01
CA THR A 36 15.71 3.41 -0.51
C THR A 36 15.58 4.21 -1.80
N ILE A 37 14.45 4.07 -2.50
CA ILE A 37 14.17 4.81 -3.72
C ILE A 37 13.81 6.25 -3.35
N SER A 38 14.59 7.20 -3.86
CA SER A 38 14.30 8.62 -3.72
C SER A 38 13.11 8.97 -4.62
N ILE A 39 12.03 9.47 -4.01
CA ILE A 39 10.83 9.99 -4.70
C ILE A 39 11.11 11.20 -5.61
N PHE A 40 12.33 11.74 -5.56
CA PHE A 40 12.79 12.87 -6.37
C PHE A 40 13.59 12.44 -7.59
N THR A 41 13.66 11.14 -7.88
CA THR A 41 14.29 10.66 -9.12
C THR A 41 13.44 11.07 -10.33
N PRO A 42 14.04 11.56 -11.43
CA PRO A 42 13.30 12.01 -12.61
C PRO A 42 12.47 10.93 -13.29
N SER A 43 12.82 9.66 -13.04
CA SER A 43 12.15 8.48 -13.57
C SER A 43 10.81 8.17 -12.90
N ILE A 44 10.50 8.82 -11.78
CA ILE A 44 9.25 8.60 -11.05
C ILE A 44 8.12 9.34 -11.73
N ARG A 45 7.13 8.56 -12.17
CA ARG A 45 5.88 9.12 -12.69
C ARG A 45 5.07 9.66 -11.52
N ASN A 46 5.00 10.98 -11.42
CA ASN A 46 4.16 11.65 -10.43
C ASN A 46 2.73 11.79 -10.95
N VAL A 47 1.76 11.35 -10.16
CA VAL A 47 0.34 11.57 -10.46
C VAL A 47 0.01 13.03 -10.18
N THR A 48 -0.42 13.72 -11.22
CA THR A 48 -0.77 15.14 -11.18
C THR A 48 -2.29 15.33 -11.13
N LYS A 49 -2.73 16.53 -10.75
CA LYS A 49 -4.15 16.92 -10.85
C LYS A 49 -4.69 16.85 -12.29
N ALA A 50 -3.81 16.96 -13.29
CA ALA A 50 -4.20 16.83 -14.69
C ALA A 50 -4.56 15.39 -15.03
N ASP A 51 -3.81 14.40 -14.51
CA ASP A 51 -4.11 12.98 -14.67
C ASP A 51 -5.47 12.63 -14.05
N GLU A 52 -5.77 13.15 -12.86
CA GLU A 52 -7.09 12.99 -12.22
C GLU A 52 -8.21 13.62 -13.04
N LYS A 53 -7.97 14.81 -13.61
CA LYS A 53 -8.95 15.53 -14.44
C LYS A 53 -9.22 14.78 -15.75
N ALA A 54 -8.18 14.21 -16.37
CA ALA A 54 -8.29 13.47 -17.62
C ALA A 54 -9.19 12.22 -17.47
N ILE A 55 -9.13 11.56 -16.32
CA ILE A 55 -9.91 10.33 -16.08
C ILE A 55 -11.33 10.66 -15.61
N SER A 56 -11.53 11.74 -14.86
CA SER A 56 -12.84 12.02 -14.25
C SER A 56 -13.88 12.58 -15.21
N ASN A 57 -13.53 13.16 -16.37
CA ASN A 57 -14.44 13.88 -17.32
C ASN A 57 -15.36 14.96 -16.70
N THR A 58 -15.37 15.10 -15.37
CA THR A 58 -16.15 16.03 -14.57
C THR A 58 -15.22 17.04 -13.93
N ASN A 59 -15.56 18.32 -14.02
CA ASN A 59 -14.87 19.38 -13.29
C ASN A 59 -14.81 19.01 -11.81
N PHE A 60 -13.61 18.67 -11.33
CA PHE A 60 -13.21 18.46 -9.93
C PHE A 60 -14.39 18.15 -9.02
N ILE A 61 -14.70 16.86 -8.84
CA ILE A 61 -15.67 16.43 -7.82
C ILE A 61 -15.14 16.98 -6.49
N THR A 62 -15.81 18.02 -5.99
CA THR A 62 -15.42 18.72 -4.78
C THR A 62 -15.30 17.72 -3.63
N THR A 63 -14.35 17.97 -2.73
CA THR A 63 -14.09 17.14 -1.55
C THR A 63 -15.36 16.72 -0.79
N ASN A 64 -16.40 17.55 -0.78
CA ASN A 64 -17.70 17.25 -0.17
C ASN A 64 -18.49 16.13 -0.86
N VAL A 65 -18.40 15.98 -2.18
CA VAL A 65 -19.11 14.91 -2.90
C VAL A 65 -18.45 13.55 -2.62
N TYR A 66 -17.13 13.51 -2.42
CA TYR A 66 -16.46 12.29 -1.97
C TYR A 66 -16.72 11.96 -0.51
N VAL A 67 -16.82 12.94 0.40
CA VAL A 67 -17.25 12.66 1.79
C VAL A 67 -18.67 12.05 1.80
N ASN A 68 -19.58 12.55 0.95
CA ASN A 68 -20.93 12.01 0.80
C ASN A 68 -20.97 10.68 0.04
N MET A 69 -20.07 10.43 -0.92
CA MET A 69 -19.94 9.13 -1.59
C MET A 69 -19.32 8.08 -0.65
N PHE A 70 -18.38 8.48 0.20
CA PHE A 70 -17.85 7.67 1.31
C PHE A 70 -18.97 7.35 2.31
N HIS A 71 -19.80 8.32 2.71
CA HIS A 71 -20.96 8.06 3.58
C HIS A 71 -22.04 7.20 2.89
N GLY A 72 -22.24 7.36 1.58
CA GLY A 72 -23.17 6.54 0.78
C GLY A 72 -22.71 5.09 0.61
N ILE A 73 -21.39 4.85 0.53
CA ILE A 73 -20.78 3.52 0.45
C ILE A 73 -20.71 2.86 1.84
N ILE A 74 -20.42 3.62 2.91
CA ILE A 74 -20.53 3.15 4.30
C ILE A 74 -21.97 2.71 4.60
N ASN A 75 -22.97 3.43 4.08
CA ASN A 75 -24.38 3.02 4.19
C ASN A 75 -24.77 1.79 3.35
N ARG A 76 -24.02 1.46 2.28
CA ARG A 76 -24.20 0.17 1.57
C ARG A 76 -23.67 -1.00 2.39
N SER A 77 -22.58 -0.82 3.13
CA SER A 77 -22.05 -1.84 4.06
C SER A 77 -23.04 -2.16 5.20
N LEU A 78 -23.75 -1.15 5.73
CA LEU A 78 -24.68 -1.33 6.84
C LEU A 78 -26.06 -1.91 6.43
N LYS A 79 -26.48 -1.80 5.18
CA LYS A 79 -27.80 -2.32 4.71
C LYS A 79 -27.75 -3.72 4.12
N THR A 80 -26.57 -4.26 3.81
CA THR A 80 -26.43 -5.67 3.43
C THR A 80 -26.47 -6.55 4.67
N LYS A 81 -27.67 -7.07 4.98
CA LYS A 81 -27.92 -8.14 5.95
C LYS A 81 -26.83 -9.20 5.88
N ALA A 82 -26.04 -9.34 6.95
CA ALA A 82 -25.35 -10.56 7.36
C ALA A 82 -24.64 -11.38 6.26
N ARG A 83 -24.07 -10.75 5.23
CA ARG A 83 -23.02 -11.38 4.43
C ARG A 83 -21.70 -11.01 5.07
N THR A 84 -21.09 -12.02 5.65
CA THR A 84 -19.73 -12.10 6.19
C THR A 84 -18.87 -10.89 5.83
N LEU A 85 -18.57 -10.11 6.87
CA LEU A 85 -17.54 -9.07 6.98
C LEU A 85 -16.18 -9.65 6.55
N GLY A 86 -15.98 -9.78 5.24
CA GLY A 86 -14.87 -10.47 4.63
C GLY A 86 -13.74 -9.52 4.28
N LEU A 87 -12.53 -10.07 4.23
CA LEU A 87 -11.40 -9.46 3.54
C LEU A 87 -11.82 -8.96 2.14
N PRO A 88 -11.15 -7.94 1.57
CA PRO A 88 -11.40 -7.49 0.21
C PRO A 88 -11.48 -8.69 -0.75
N ILE A 89 -12.47 -8.69 -1.66
CA ILE A 89 -12.66 -9.77 -2.64
C ILE A 89 -11.36 -10.01 -3.45
N SER A 90 -10.59 -8.93 -3.66
CA SER A 90 -9.26 -8.96 -4.26
C SER A 90 -8.30 -9.96 -3.61
N PHE A 91 -8.39 -10.18 -2.29
CA PHE A 91 -7.48 -11.09 -1.57
C PHE A 91 -7.74 -12.56 -1.91
N SER A 92 -8.92 -12.89 -2.43
CA SER A 92 -9.22 -14.24 -2.92
C SER A 92 -8.79 -14.45 -4.37
N LYS A 93 -8.33 -13.41 -5.09
CA LYS A 93 -7.90 -13.53 -6.49
C LYS A 93 -6.46 -14.03 -6.56
N PRO A 94 -6.21 -15.25 -7.09
CA PRO A 94 -4.85 -15.70 -7.32
C PRO A 94 -4.18 -14.78 -8.37
N ALA A 95 -2.86 -14.62 -8.26
CA ALA A 95 -2.09 -13.94 -9.30
C ALA A 95 -2.10 -14.76 -10.60
N SER A 96 -2.38 -14.11 -11.73
CA SER A 96 -2.34 -14.75 -13.05
C SER A 96 -0.97 -15.35 -13.34
N THR A 97 -0.90 -16.64 -13.68
CA THR A 97 0.34 -17.31 -14.12
C THR A 97 0.74 -16.95 -15.54
N LYS A 98 -0.15 -16.31 -16.30
CA LYS A 98 0.07 -15.90 -17.69
C LYS A 98 0.63 -14.49 -17.82
N ALA A 99 0.54 -13.68 -16.76
CA ALA A 99 1.06 -12.33 -16.77
C ALA A 99 2.60 -12.36 -16.70
N LEU A 100 3.25 -11.54 -17.53
CA LEU A 100 4.71 -11.44 -17.56
C LEU A 100 5.28 -10.64 -16.38
N TYR A 101 4.45 -9.86 -15.70
CA TYR A 101 4.84 -8.96 -14.59
C TYR A 101 6.09 -8.13 -14.91
N ALA A 102 6.12 -7.53 -16.11
CA ALA A 102 7.24 -6.73 -16.57
C ALA A 102 7.41 -5.49 -15.68
N GLN A 103 8.64 -5.22 -15.25
CA GLN A 103 8.92 -4.05 -14.41
C GLN A 103 8.46 -2.74 -15.08
N PHE A 104 7.89 -1.86 -14.27
CA PHE A 104 7.49 -0.50 -14.66
C PHE A 104 8.17 0.57 -13.78
N PRO A 105 8.41 1.78 -14.32
CA PRO A 105 8.96 2.90 -13.57
C PRO A 105 8.13 3.23 -12.32
N PRO A 106 8.73 3.58 -11.18
CA PRO A 106 7.95 3.80 -9.96
C PRO A 106 6.93 4.91 -10.12
N ILE A 107 5.76 4.72 -9.52
CA ILE A 107 4.62 5.64 -9.64
C ILE A 107 4.37 6.26 -8.27
N CYS A 108 4.33 7.58 -8.21
CA CYS A 108 4.13 8.32 -6.98
C CYS A 108 2.77 9.01 -6.97
N VAL A 109 1.90 8.60 -6.06
CA VAL A 109 0.56 9.16 -5.86
C VAL A 109 0.57 10.11 -4.66
N HIS A 110 0.16 11.35 -4.87
CA HIS A 110 0.09 12.36 -3.81
C HIS A 110 -1.23 12.28 -3.05
N SER A 111 -1.19 12.57 -1.75
CA SER A 111 -2.41 12.82 -0.97
C SER A 111 -3.12 14.07 -1.51
N ARG A 112 -4.45 14.12 -1.35
CA ARG A 112 -5.26 15.25 -1.86
C ARG A 112 -4.94 16.59 -1.20
N SER A 113 -4.44 16.54 0.03
CA SER A 113 -4.06 17.67 0.87
C SER A 113 -2.75 17.35 1.58
N SER A 114 -2.14 18.37 2.20
CA SER A 114 -1.07 18.18 3.18
C SER A 114 -1.53 17.36 4.40
N GLU A 115 -2.83 17.41 4.70
CA GLU A 115 -3.48 16.57 5.69
C GLU A 115 -3.78 15.18 5.12
N VAL A 116 -3.17 14.14 5.70
CA VAL A 116 -3.38 12.73 5.33
C VAL A 116 -4.84 12.31 5.42
N THR A 117 -5.61 12.91 6.33
CA THR A 117 -7.01 12.56 6.57
C THR A 117 -7.94 12.90 5.42
N LYS A 118 -7.50 13.75 4.48
CA LYS A 118 -8.19 13.95 3.18
C LYS A 118 -7.96 12.82 2.18
N GLY A 119 -7.07 11.88 2.52
CA GLY A 119 -6.80 10.65 1.78
C GLY A 119 -6.11 10.88 0.43
N PHE A 120 -6.24 9.87 -0.43
CA PHE A 120 -5.66 9.74 -1.75
C PHE A 120 -6.73 9.68 -2.85
N PRO A 121 -6.42 10.18 -4.05
CA PRO A 121 -7.35 10.21 -5.18
C PRO A 121 -7.81 8.80 -5.60
N LEU A 122 -9.13 8.61 -5.72
CA LEU A 122 -9.76 7.33 -6.07
C LEU A 122 -9.76 7.04 -7.57
N VAL A 123 -9.74 8.09 -8.39
CA VAL A 123 -10.06 8.00 -9.83
C VAL A 123 -8.83 7.63 -10.66
N TYR A 124 -7.63 7.80 -10.14
CA TYR A 124 -6.43 7.50 -10.89
C TYR A 124 -6.12 6.02 -10.85
N PHE A 125 -6.26 5.32 -11.98
CA PHE A 125 -5.79 3.95 -12.17
C PHE A 125 -4.58 3.96 -13.13
N PRO A 126 -3.38 3.58 -12.68
CA PRO A 126 -2.22 3.52 -13.56
C PRO A 126 -2.31 2.33 -14.53
N ASP A 127 -2.16 2.61 -15.84
CA ASP A 127 -2.20 1.60 -16.91
C ASP A 127 -1.22 0.44 -16.68
N ASP A 128 -0.07 0.71 -16.04
CA ASP A 128 0.94 -0.30 -15.74
C ASP A 128 0.44 -1.35 -14.74
N LEU A 129 -0.52 -1.01 -13.87
CA LEU A 129 -1.11 -1.98 -12.94
C LEU A 129 -1.98 -3.01 -13.65
N SER A 130 -2.63 -2.65 -14.76
CA SER A 130 -3.44 -3.59 -15.55
C SER A 130 -2.60 -4.74 -16.11
N LYS A 131 -1.33 -4.47 -16.46
CA LYS A 131 -0.36 -5.46 -16.94
C LYS A 131 0.11 -6.42 -15.83
N HIS A 132 -0.13 -6.05 -14.57
CA HIS A 132 0.19 -6.82 -13.37
C HIS A 132 -1.05 -7.49 -12.76
N ASP A 133 -2.10 -7.74 -13.55
CA ASP A 133 -3.30 -8.43 -13.06
C ASP A 133 -3.99 -7.68 -11.91
N VAL A 134 -3.90 -6.35 -11.89
CA VAL A 134 -4.66 -5.48 -10.98
C VAL A 134 -5.77 -4.85 -11.79
N SER A 135 -7.03 -5.13 -11.45
CA SER A 135 -8.17 -4.45 -12.07
C SER A 135 -8.41 -3.06 -11.48
N ASP A 136 -9.15 -2.22 -12.20
CA ASP A 136 -9.58 -0.91 -11.70
C ASP A 136 -10.45 -1.06 -10.44
N GLU A 137 -11.28 -2.11 -10.35
CA GLU A 137 -12.05 -2.43 -9.15
C GLU A 137 -11.16 -2.77 -7.95
N ASP A 138 -10.11 -3.57 -8.15
CA ASP A 138 -9.15 -3.91 -7.08
C ASP A 138 -8.44 -2.67 -6.57
N TRP A 139 -8.02 -1.80 -7.48
CA TRP A 139 -7.37 -0.54 -7.13
C TRP A 139 -8.31 0.41 -6.37
N LYS A 140 -9.58 0.53 -6.81
CA LYS A 140 -10.59 1.32 -6.09
C LYS A 140 -10.85 0.77 -4.69
N SER A 141 -10.92 -0.55 -4.52
CA SER A 141 -11.03 -1.19 -3.21
C SER A 141 -9.82 -0.89 -2.33
N PHE A 142 -8.61 -0.99 -2.86
CA PHE A 142 -7.39 -0.62 -2.14
C PHE A 142 -7.42 0.84 -1.67
N ILE A 143 -7.66 1.79 -2.58
CA ILE A 143 -7.69 3.22 -2.23
C ILE A 143 -8.84 3.53 -1.27
N HIS A 144 -9.96 2.82 -1.35
CA HIS A 144 -11.06 2.94 -0.39
C HIS A 144 -10.61 2.55 1.02
N ASP A 145 -9.97 1.39 1.17
CA ASP A 145 -9.44 0.91 2.46
C ASP A 145 -8.39 1.87 3.04
N ILE A 146 -7.48 2.38 2.19
CA ILE A 146 -6.47 3.37 2.62
C ILE A 146 -7.15 4.67 3.07
N ASN A 147 -8.14 5.16 2.34
CA ASN A 147 -8.85 6.39 2.72
C ASN A 147 -9.64 6.22 4.02
N MET A 148 -10.24 5.05 4.26
CA MET A 148 -10.83 4.74 5.56
C MET A 148 -9.76 4.78 6.67
N ALA A 149 -8.61 4.13 6.45
CA ALA A 149 -7.49 4.15 7.39
C ALA A 149 -6.95 5.57 7.67
N CYS A 150 -6.93 6.43 6.65
CA CYS A 150 -6.57 7.84 6.78
C CYS A 150 -7.53 8.59 7.70
N SER A 151 -8.85 8.42 7.53
CA SER A 151 -9.86 9.04 8.40
C SER A 151 -9.78 8.54 9.85
N PHE A 152 -9.36 7.28 10.05
CA PHE A 152 -9.20 6.70 11.39
C PHE A 152 -7.96 7.15 12.13
N SER A 153 -6.93 7.63 11.43
CA SER A 153 -5.69 8.05 12.07
C SER A 153 -5.89 9.24 13.01
N GLU A 154 -6.83 10.15 12.71
CA GLU A 154 -7.23 11.24 13.63
C GLU A 154 -7.87 10.69 14.91
N VAL A 155 -8.69 9.63 14.79
CA VAL A 155 -9.46 9.06 15.90
C VAL A 155 -8.60 8.21 16.84
N ALA A 156 -7.61 7.48 16.30
CA ALA A 156 -6.66 6.70 17.08
C ALA A 156 -5.73 7.60 17.93
N LEU A 157 -5.45 8.82 17.46
CA LEU A 157 -4.70 9.84 18.21
C LEU A 157 -5.48 10.41 19.42
N LEU A 158 -6.80 10.21 19.49
CA LEU A 158 -7.68 10.77 20.53
C LEU A 158 -7.96 9.83 21.71
N GLY A 159 -7.31 8.66 21.78
CA GLY A 159 -7.34 7.78 22.96
C GLY A 159 -8.06 6.43 22.77
N SER A 160 -7.71 5.47 23.64
CA SER A 160 -8.04 4.04 23.55
C SER A 160 -9.54 3.70 23.55
N GLY A 161 -10.42 4.60 23.99
CA GLY A 161 -11.88 4.41 23.96
C GLY A 161 -12.47 4.33 22.55
N SER A 162 -11.79 4.93 21.55
CA SER A 162 -12.29 5.04 20.18
C SER A 162 -12.02 3.79 19.33
N LEU A 163 -11.15 2.89 19.80
CA LEU A 163 -10.94 1.56 19.18
C LEU A 163 -12.23 0.74 19.13
N VAL A 164 -13.13 0.93 20.09
CA VAL A 164 -14.44 0.26 20.10
C VAL A 164 -15.32 0.75 18.94
N GLY A 165 -15.18 2.02 18.53
CA GLY A 165 -15.87 2.59 17.36
C GLY A 165 -15.33 2.11 16.01
N LEU A 166 -14.06 1.71 15.95
CA LEU A 166 -13.49 1.10 14.73
C LEU A 166 -14.13 -0.25 14.41
N VAL A 167 -14.55 -0.97 15.45
CA VAL A 167 -15.17 -2.29 15.36
C VAL A 167 -16.63 -2.19 14.94
N SER A 168 -17.32 -1.14 15.39
CA SER A 168 -18.69 -0.86 14.96
C SER A 168 -18.78 -0.40 13.50
N LEU A 169 -17.67 0.09 12.92
CA LEU A 169 -17.54 0.42 11.51
C LEU A 169 -17.14 -0.75 10.60
N GLY A 170 -17.12 -1.98 11.13
CA GLY A 170 -17.00 -3.20 10.34
C GLY A 170 -15.57 -3.59 9.96
N VAL A 171 -14.57 -2.85 10.44
CA VAL A 171 -13.17 -3.28 10.33
C VAL A 171 -12.91 -4.31 11.44
N SER A 172 -12.42 -5.48 11.07
CA SER A 172 -12.22 -6.60 12.01
C SER A 172 -11.26 -6.18 13.13
N ARG A 173 -11.66 -6.41 14.40
CA ARG A 173 -10.84 -6.21 15.61
C ARG A 173 -9.44 -6.78 15.45
N PHE A 174 -9.32 -7.94 14.80
CA PHE A 174 -8.06 -8.67 14.67
C PHE A 174 -7.07 -7.97 13.75
N ILE A 175 -7.54 -7.36 12.65
CA ILE A 175 -6.68 -6.64 11.70
C ILE A 175 -6.18 -5.36 12.37
N ILE A 176 -7.07 -4.60 13.00
CA ILE A 176 -6.70 -3.35 13.65
C ILE A 176 -5.74 -3.58 14.81
N SER A 177 -6.04 -4.51 15.72
CA SER A 177 -5.20 -4.78 16.88
C SER A 177 -3.81 -5.29 16.48
N TYR A 178 -3.71 -6.24 15.54
CA TYR A 178 -2.41 -6.79 15.13
C TYR A 178 -1.48 -5.73 14.51
N TYR A 179 -2.01 -4.87 13.65
CA TYR A 179 -1.19 -3.85 12.99
C TYR A 179 -0.96 -2.62 13.85
N ILE A 180 -1.90 -2.24 14.71
CA ILE A 180 -1.65 -1.18 15.69
C ILE A 180 -0.54 -1.63 16.64
N GLU A 181 -0.67 -2.80 17.29
CA GLU A 181 0.34 -3.33 18.23
C GLU A 181 1.75 -3.39 17.62
N LYS A 182 1.88 -3.72 16.33
CA LYS A 182 3.18 -3.78 15.64
C LYS A 182 3.81 -2.39 15.39
N TYR A 183 3.01 -1.32 15.31
CA TYR A 183 3.45 0.01 14.87
C TYR A 183 3.25 1.14 15.90
N VAL A 184 2.74 0.86 17.11
CA VAL A 184 2.40 1.88 18.12
C VAL A 184 3.59 2.75 18.51
N ASP A 185 4.80 2.20 18.59
CA ASP A 185 5.82 2.88 19.39
C ASP A 185 6.55 4.02 18.68
N ASN A 186 6.56 4.11 17.35
CA ASN A 186 7.38 5.14 16.66
C ASN A 186 6.86 5.62 15.29
N VAL A 187 5.67 5.19 14.86
CA VAL A 187 5.27 5.40 13.46
C VAL A 187 4.12 6.39 13.32
N ARG A 188 4.39 7.48 12.58
CA ARG A 188 3.35 8.45 12.20
C ARG A 188 2.41 7.79 11.18
N PHE A 189 1.13 7.69 11.53
CA PHE A 189 0.05 6.99 10.79
C PHE A 189 0.17 5.44 10.75
N PRO A 190 0.17 4.75 11.91
CA PRO A 190 0.37 3.30 11.97
C PRO A 190 -0.75 2.51 11.30
N VAL A 191 -1.99 3.01 11.36
CA VAL A 191 -3.16 2.38 10.74
C VAL A 191 -3.02 2.33 9.21
N VAL A 192 -2.65 3.46 8.59
CA VAL A 192 -2.47 3.54 7.13
C VAL A 192 -1.40 2.56 6.65
N ARG A 193 -0.26 2.51 7.32
CA ARG A 193 0.80 1.55 7.00
C ARG A 193 0.36 0.10 7.18
N GLY A 194 -0.35 -0.21 8.26
CA GLY A 194 -0.89 -1.56 8.50
C GLY A 194 -1.80 -2.04 7.38
N PHE A 195 -2.69 -1.18 6.89
CA PHE A 195 -3.54 -1.51 5.73
C PHE A 195 -2.73 -1.73 4.44
N ILE A 196 -1.75 -0.86 4.18
CA ILE A 196 -0.88 -1.01 3.00
C ILE A 196 -0.10 -2.31 3.06
N GLU A 197 0.43 -2.68 4.23
CA GLU A 197 1.14 -3.95 4.41
C GLU A 197 0.23 -5.16 4.26
N LEU A 198 -1.01 -5.07 4.76
CA LEU A 198 -2.01 -6.11 4.57
C LEU A 198 -2.30 -6.32 3.07
N TRP A 199 -2.49 -5.24 2.32
CA TRP A 199 -2.70 -5.30 0.86
C TRP A 199 -1.46 -5.80 0.12
N ASN A 200 -0.28 -5.34 0.52
CA ASN A 200 0.99 -5.80 -0.04
C ASN A 200 1.15 -7.31 0.12
N LYS A 201 0.98 -7.82 1.34
CA LYS A 201 1.13 -9.25 1.67
C LYS A 201 0.12 -10.12 0.94
N ASN A 202 -1.15 -9.73 0.92
CA ASN A 202 -2.23 -10.59 0.43
C ASN A 202 -2.49 -10.43 -1.08
N PHE A 203 -2.13 -9.30 -1.69
CA PHE A 203 -2.52 -8.99 -3.07
C PHE A 203 -1.36 -8.53 -3.96
N PHE A 204 -0.64 -7.46 -3.59
CA PHE A 204 0.34 -6.84 -4.49
C PHE A 204 1.64 -7.66 -4.65
N HIS A 205 2.13 -8.30 -3.59
CA HIS A 205 3.40 -9.05 -3.67
C HIS A 205 3.32 -10.23 -4.64
N GLN A 206 2.17 -10.90 -4.69
CA GLN A 206 1.94 -11.99 -5.64
C GLN A 206 1.97 -11.50 -7.09
N ARG A 207 1.73 -10.20 -7.30
CA ARG A 207 1.74 -9.49 -8.60
C ARG A 207 3.02 -8.69 -8.83
N LYS A 208 4.07 -8.94 -8.04
CA LYS A 208 5.37 -8.28 -8.14
C LYS A 208 5.31 -6.75 -7.97
N ILE A 209 4.37 -6.28 -7.16
CA ILE A 209 4.17 -4.87 -6.83
C ILE A 209 4.35 -4.68 -5.32
N HIS A 210 5.00 -3.58 -4.93
CA HIS A 210 5.06 -3.14 -3.54
C HIS A 210 4.60 -1.68 -3.45
N VAL A 211 3.73 -1.39 -2.50
CA VAL A 211 3.28 -0.01 -2.22
C VAL A 211 3.91 0.47 -0.91
N PHE A 212 4.66 1.55 -0.97
CA PHE A 212 5.17 2.26 0.20
C PHE A 212 4.29 3.44 0.55
N PHE A 213 4.17 3.72 1.84
CA PHE A 213 3.63 4.97 2.35
C PHE A 213 4.73 5.83 2.91
N LEU A 214 4.74 7.10 2.51
CA LEU A 214 5.65 8.12 2.97
C LEU A 214 4.82 9.26 3.57
N ASN A 215 5.03 9.51 4.87
CA ASN A 215 4.41 10.66 5.52
C ASN A 215 5.14 11.96 5.13
N PRO A 216 4.60 13.15 5.46
CA PRO A 216 5.18 14.42 5.01
C PRO A 216 6.60 14.66 5.56
N ASP A 217 6.90 14.16 6.76
CA ASP A 217 8.21 14.32 7.39
C ASP A 217 9.27 13.48 6.64
N GLU A 218 8.94 12.24 6.32
CA GLU A 218 9.79 11.33 5.53
C GLU A 218 10.03 11.89 4.13
N VAL A 219 9.01 12.48 3.50
CA VAL A 219 9.13 13.17 2.21
C VAL A 219 10.08 14.37 2.32
N ALA A 220 9.96 15.17 3.39
CA ALA A 220 10.84 16.31 3.65
C ALA A 220 12.28 15.88 3.95
N GLU A 221 12.47 14.76 4.64
CA GLU A 221 13.78 14.17 4.89
C GLU A 221 14.43 13.69 3.59
N GLN A 222 13.70 12.92 2.77
CA GLN A 222 14.18 12.47 1.46
C GLN A 222 14.54 13.66 0.56
N LYS A 223 13.76 14.74 0.60
CA LYS A 223 14.05 15.99 -0.14
C LYS A 223 15.36 16.60 0.31
N SER A 224 15.58 16.68 1.62
CA SER A 224 16.79 17.26 2.21
C SER A 224 18.03 16.46 1.80
N ARG A 225 17.95 15.13 1.85
CA ARG A 225 19.02 14.23 1.38
C ARG A 225 19.29 14.39 -0.12
N ALA A 226 18.25 14.50 -0.95
CA ALA A 226 18.40 14.71 -2.39
C ALA A 226 19.10 16.04 -2.72
N ILE A 227 18.75 17.11 -2.01
CA ILE A 227 19.41 18.42 -2.15
C ILE A 227 20.89 18.33 -1.73
N GLU A 228 21.19 17.63 -0.63
CA GLU A 228 22.57 17.45 -0.16
C GLU A 228 23.41 16.67 -1.18
N MET A 229 22.89 15.58 -1.73
CA MET A 229 23.56 14.81 -2.78
C MET A 229 23.83 15.66 -4.03
N TYR A 230 22.86 16.46 -4.46
CA TYR A 230 23.04 17.40 -5.58
C TYR A 230 24.11 18.45 -5.29
N GLN A 231 24.16 19.00 -4.07
CA GLN A 231 25.20 19.96 -3.66
C GLN A 231 26.59 19.32 -3.66
N LYS A 232 26.72 18.08 -3.18
CA LYS A 232 27.97 17.30 -3.21
C LYS A 232 28.44 17.08 -4.65
N GLN A 233 27.55 16.66 -5.54
CA GLN A 233 27.88 16.45 -6.96
C GLN A 233 28.35 17.72 -7.66
N LYS A 234 27.80 18.89 -7.31
CA LYS A 234 28.22 20.19 -7.86
C LYS A 234 29.47 20.79 -7.19
N GLY A 235 30.09 20.11 -6.21
CA GLY A 235 31.23 20.66 -5.47
C GLY A 235 30.91 21.94 -4.70
N SER A 236 29.66 22.14 -4.28
CA SER A 236 29.22 23.37 -3.60
C SER A 236 29.68 23.41 -2.14
N THR A 237 30.80 24.06 -1.85
CA THR A 237 31.38 24.12 -0.49
C THR A 237 30.89 25.32 0.33
N GLY A 238 30.77 26.51 -0.26
CA GLY A 238 30.38 27.75 0.44
C GLY A 238 28.87 27.94 0.65
N VAL A 239 28.48 28.71 1.66
CA VAL A 239 27.06 28.99 2.00
C VAL A 239 26.28 29.59 0.84
N PHE A 240 26.86 30.56 0.13
CA PHE A 240 26.24 31.19 -1.03
C PHE A 240 26.10 30.21 -2.21
N SER A 241 27.13 29.40 -2.47
CA SER A 241 27.11 28.35 -3.49
C SER A 241 26.03 27.29 -3.20
N LYS A 242 25.94 26.83 -1.95
CA LYS A 242 24.86 25.92 -1.50
C LYS A 242 23.48 26.54 -1.66
N MET A 243 23.32 27.83 -1.37
CA MET A 243 22.05 28.54 -1.57
C MET A 243 21.66 28.60 -3.06
N ILE A 244 22.61 28.92 -3.95
CA ILE A 244 22.37 28.93 -5.40
C ILE A 244 22.02 27.51 -5.90
N SER A 245 22.80 26.50 -5.52
CA SER A 245 22.55 25.11 -5.91
C SER A 245 21.20 24.62 -5.42
N LYS A 246 20.79 24.95 -4.19
CA LYS A 246 19.44 24.64 -3.67
C LYS A 246 18.33 25.33 -4.48
N ARG A 247 18.50 26.61 -4.83
CA ARG A 247 17.54 27.34 -5.69
C ARG A 247 17.43 26.71 -7.07
N GLN A 248 18.56 26.32 -7.67
CA GLN A 248 18.58 25.61 -8.96
C GLN A 248 17.86 24.26 -8.87
N TRP A 249 18.14 23.47 -7.83
CA TRP A 249 17.47 22.19 -7.61
C TRP A 249 15.96 22.36 -7.46
N ASN A 250 15.52 23.34 -6.64
CA ASN A 250 14.10 23.65 -6.48
C ASN A 250 13.45 24.08 -7.81
N LYS A 251 14.15 24.85 -8.64
CA LYS A 251 13.66 25.27 -9.96
C LYS A 251 13.47 24.07 -10.90
N GLN A 252 14.42 23.14 -10.90
CA GLN A 252 14.36 21.91 -11.70
C GLN A 252 13.25 20.97 -11.23
N HIS A 253 13.03 20.86 -9.92
CA HIS A 253 12.10 19.91 -9.32
C HIS A 253 10.83 20.58 -8.80
N HIS A 254 10.46 21.76 -9.30
CA HIS A 254 9.35 22.55 -8.75
C HIS A 254 8.03 21.73 -8.66
N HIS A 255 7.78 20.87 -9.64
CA HIS A 255 6.62 19.99 -9.73
C HIS A 255 6.60 18.84 -8.70
N ILE A 256 7.74 18.49 -8.10
CA ILE A 256 7.88 17.42 -7.07
C ILE A 256 8.28 18.02 -5.72
N SER A 257 8.61 19.31 -5.67
CA SER A 257 9.22 19.95 -4.50
C SER A 257 8.29 20.11 -3.31
N ASP A 258 6.99 19.88 -3.47
CA ASP A 258 6.04 19.96 -2.37
C ASP A 258 6.21 18.77 -1.42
N SER A 259 6.73 19.06 -0.23
CA SER A 259 6.92 18.09 0.84
C SER A 259 5.76 18.08 1.85
N GLY A 260 4.76 18.95 1.67
CA GLY A 260 3.61 19.00 2.57
C GLY A 260 2.68 17.80 2.42
N HIS A 261 2.70 17.14 1.27
CA HIS A 261 1.82 16.02 0.95
C HIS A 261 2.43 14.68 1.32
N SER A 262 1.60 13.77 1.85
CA SER A 262 1.97 12.35 1.95
C SER A 262 1.94 11.70 0.57
N ARG A 263 2.70 10.61 0.43
CA ARG A 263 2.87 9.95 -0.85
C ARG A 263 2.71 8.45 -0.71
N MET A 264 2.06 7.84 -1.71
CA MET A 264 2.16 6.41 -1.95
C MET A 264 3.11 6.19 -3.11
N LEU A 265 4.17 5.44 -2.88
CA LEU A 265 5.13 5.06 -3.91
C LEU A 265 4.87 3.60 -4.30
N ILE A 266 4.48 3.39 -5.55
CA ILE A 266 4.21 2.07 -6.11
C ILE A 266 5.45 1.67 -6.91
N VAL A 267 6.02 0.53 -6.56
CA VAL A 267 7.20 -0.02 -7.23
C VAL A 267 6.89 -1.41 -7.77
N SER A 268 7.46 -1.73 -8.91
CA SER A 268 7.57 -3.12 -9.38
C SER A 268 8.87 -3.72 -8.87
N PHE A 269 8.91 -5.04 -8.70
CA PHE A 269 10.14 -5.76 -8.35
C PHE A 269 10.33 -7.00 -9.24
N ASP A 270 11.58 -7.41 -9.43
CA ASP A 270 11.89 -8.60 -10.24
C ASP A 270 11.65 -9.92 -9.47
N SER A 271 11.99 -11.05 -10.09
CA SER A 271 11.95 -12.36 -9.44
C SER A 271 12.87 -12.49 -8.22
N THR A 272 13.89 -11.64 -8.11
CA THR A 272 14.82 -11.60 -6.97
C THR A 272 14.30 -10.75 -5.81
N GLY A 273 13.17 -10.05 -6.02
CA GLY A 273 12.59 -9.14 -5.03
C GLY A 273 13.25 -7.78 -4.99
N MET A 274 14.12 -7.46 -5.96
CA MET A 274 14.75 -6.15 -6.05
C MET A 274 13.81 -5.17 -6.76
N PRO A 275 13.60 -3.98 -6.19
CA PRO A 275 12.74 -2.99 -6.82
C PRO A 275 13.38 -2.50 -8.12
N PHE A 276 12.54 -2.14 -9.09
CA PHE A 276 13.03 -1.50 -10.30
C PHE A 276 13.67 -0.15 -9.96
N VAL A 277 14.98 -0.06 -10.17
CA VAL A 277 15.75 1.18 -10.11
C VAL A 277 16.18 1.49 -11.54
N PRO A 278 15.61 2.52 -12.18
CA PRO A 278 15.98 2.92 -13.54
C PRO A 278 17.37 3.54 -13.63
#